data_AF-A0A8J2PUF2-F1
#
_entry.id   AF-A0A8J2PUF2-F1
#
_cell.length_a   1.000
_cell.length_b   1.000
_cell.length_c   1.000
_cell.angle_alpha   90.00
_cell.angle_beta   90.00
_cell.angle_gamma   90.00
#
_symmetry.space_group_name_H-M   'P 1'
#
loop_
_entity.id
_entity.type
_entity.pdbx_description
1 polymer ?
#
loop_
_entity_poly.entity_id
_entity_poly.type
_entity_poly.pdbx_seq_one_letter_code
_entity_poly.pdbx_strand_id
1 'polypeptide(L)'
;MILAERLRMILPKAGKVLQNGNPMFRKALTPLMILHGVTPQQPNRTLTNKTLTKSIELVTNSTKEIKVNAANPLQLQVDKTLGSDEVRPLTILLCWMMSQKKHVLKYAKFYLDQGFDVLTVSITPWQLLWPVTGSQVIAKDILSFVSLNDQYKTTMLHGFSVGGYLWGEVLNLMMQDQQKYQPFIDRIVGQIWDSVVDFEGIPTGLPKAVFPRQQVLQSSLEKYVTYHMARFHETATKHYLQSSRQYHDNIVRAPALFFCSLDDPVGSKAGIQKVIDKWELNGIKVYLKAWESSPHVSHLHHHPEEYQQEMKAFLEKLGLVPYPEKFHQKIKSRSRS
;
A
#
# COMPACT_ATOMS: atom_id res chain seq x y z
N MET A 1 -50.15 -8.20 23.64
CA MET A 1 -49.80 -6.98 24.41
C MET A 1 -48.94 -7.39 25.60
N ILE A 2 -47.66 -7.70 25.33
CA ILE A 2 -46.78 -8.49 26.22
C ILE A 2 -45.33 -8.00 26.05
N LEU A 3 -44.59 -7.98 27.16
CA LEU A 3 -43.13 -7.88 27.32
C LEU A 3 -42.41 -6.52 27.24
N ALA A 4 -42.97 -5.48 26.59
CA ALA A 4 -42.27 -4.19 26.44
C ALA A 4 -42.35 -3.25 27.67
N GLU A 5 -43.28 -3.47 28.61
CA GLU A 5 -43.55 -2.53 29.71
C GLU A 5 -43.01 -2.95 31.09
N ARG A 6 -42.44 -4.15 31.24
CA ARG A 6 -41.84 -4.61 32.53
C ARG A 6 -40.35 -4.30 32.70
N LEU A 7 -39.67 -3.77 31.69
CA LEU A 7 -38.24 -3.39 31.77
C LEU A 7 -37.99 -1.91 32.08
N ARG A 8 -39.05 -1.11 32.30
CA ARG A 8 -38.96 0.33 32.61
C ARG A 8 -38.90 0.68 34.10
N MET A 9 -38.79 -0.30 35.01
CA MET A 9 -38.88 -0.06 36.46
C MET A 9 -37.64 -0.41 37.29
N ILE A 10 -36.46 -0.56 36.71
CA ILE A 10 -35.22 -0.73 37.49
C ILE A 10 -34.10 0.12 36.90
N LEU A 11 -34.07 1.41 37.27
CA LEU A 11 -32.86 2.23 37.50
C LEU A 11 -33.28 3.65 37.94
N PRO A 12 -32.88 4.13 39.13
CA PRO A 12 -33.18 5.49 39.57
C PRO A 12 -32.24 6.53 38.96
N LYS A 13 -32.80 7.74 38.84
CA LYS A 13 -32.18 9.02 38.49
C LYS A 13 -30.85 9.25 39.23
N ALA A 14 -29.80 9.61 38.48
CA ALA A 14 -28.73 10.49 38.98
C ALA A 14 -27.97 11.14 37.80
N GLY A 15 -28.58 12.19 37.24
CA GLY A 15 -27.81 13.27 36.62
C GLY A 15 -27.28 14.19 37.73
N LYS A 16 -26.10 14.77 37.49
CA LYS A 16 -25.28 15.64 38.37
C LYS A 16 -24.45 14.89 39.43
N VAL A 17 -23.19 14.60 39.08
CA VAL A 17 -21.95 15.07 39.76
C VAL A 17 -20.80 14.42 39.00
N LEU A 18 -20.19 15.14 38.05
CA LEU A 18 -18.80 14.90 37.60
C LEU A 18 -18.22 16.24 37.13
N GLN A 19 -18.19 17.22 38.04
CA GLN A 19 -17.07 18.15 38.14
C GLN A 19 -16.23 17.66 39.32
N ASN A 20 -14.90 17.74 39.17
CA ASN A 20 -13.83 17.34 40.09
C ASN A 20 -13.27 15.92 39.89
N GLY A 21 -11.97 15.90 39.61
CA GLY A 21 -11.25 14.77 39.06
C GLY A 21 -10.81 13.73 40.08
N ASN A 22 -10.63 12.50 39.57
CA ASN A 22 -9.66 11.54 40.08
C ASN A 22 -9.33 10.52 38.97
N PRO A 23 -8.05 10.18 38.67
CA PRO A 23 -7.69 9.33 37.52
C PRO A 23 -8.07 7.84 37.68
N MET A 24 -8.57 7.45 38.85
CA MET A 24 -8.75 6.04 39.22
C MET A 24 -10.05 5.43 38.66
N PHE A 25 -11.07 6.23 38.31
CA PHE A 25 -12.37 5.72 37.86
C PHE A 25 -12.51 5.46 36.36
N ARG A 26 -11.55 5.90 35.52
CA ARG A 26 -11.55 5.54 34.08
C ARG A 26 -11.18 4.07 33.83
N LYS A 27 -10.51 3.40 34.76
CA LYS A 27 -10.12 1.99 34.63
C LYS A 27 -11.21 0.98 35.03
N ALA A 28 -12.30 1.44 35.64
CA ALA A 28 -13.34 0.56 36.18
C ALA A 28 -14.59 0.40 35.29
N LEU A 29 -14.74 1.22 34.23
CA LEU A 29 -15.89 1.13 33.31
C LEU A 29 -15.66 0.18 32.13
N THR A 30 -14.42 -0.26 31.90
CA THR A 30 -14.05 -1.18 30.82
C THR A 30 -14.44 -2.65 31.07
N PRO A 31 -14.55 -3.18 32.31
CA PRO A 31 -14.95 -4.58 32.51
C PRO A 31 -16.47 -4.80 32.52
N LEU A 32 -17.29 -3.78 32.82
CA LEU A 32 -18.74 -3.99 33.00
C LEU A 32 -19.52 -4.09 31.69
N MET A 33 -19.01 -3.50 30.59
CA MET A 33 -19.56 -3.70 29.24
C MET A 33 -19.25 -5.07 28.65
N ILE A 34 -18.38 -5.87 29.29
CA ILE A 34 -18.05 -7.23 28.82
C ILE A 34 -19.11 -8.26 29.26
N LEU A 35 -19.94 -7.94 30.27
CA LEU A 35 -20.95 -8.88 30.78
C LEU A 35 -22.28 -8.89 30.01
N HIS A 36 -22.55 -7.88 29.19
CA HIS A 36 -23.74 -7.86 28.33
C HIS A 36 -23.24 -7.82 26.90
N GLY A 37 -23.34 -8.96 26.19
CA GLY A 37 -22.86 -9.19 24.81
C GLY A 37 -23.49 -8.28 23.75
N VAL A 38 -23.36 -6.97 23.92
CA VAL A 38 -23.65 -5.94 22.94
C VAL A 38 -22.33 -5.63 22.27
N THR A 39 -21.92 -6.50 21.34
CA THR A 39 -21.04 -6.05 20.27
C THR A 39 -21.73 -4.87 19.59
N PRO A 40 -21.11 -3.67 19.51
CA PRO A 40 -21.62 -2.64 18.64
C PRO A 40 -21.68 -3.24 17.24
N GLN A 41 -22.89 -3.40 16.68
CA GLN A 41 -23.04 -3.69 15.27
C GLN A 41 -22.26 -2.61 14.51
N GLN A 42 -21.19 -3.03 13.83
CA GLN A 42 -20.38 -2.11 13.06
C GLN A 42 -21.26 -1.52 11.97
N PRO A 43 -21.27 -0.19 11.76
CA PRO A 43 -21.81 0.33 10.52
C PRO A 43 -21.00 -0.30 9.39
N ASN A 44 -21.68 -0.97 8.45
CA ASN A 44 -21.09 -1.45 7.21
C ASN A 44 -20.39 -0.27 6.53
N ARG A 45 -19.07 -0.13 6.72
CA ARG A 45 -18.30 0.94 6.06
C ARG A 45 -18.16 0.55 4.60
N THR A 46 -18.97 1.15 3.74
CA THR A 46 -18.95 0.93 2.30
C THR A 46 -17.58 1.32 1.75
N LEU A 47 -16.89 0.36 1.12
CA LEU A 47 -15.63 0.62 0.45
C LEU A 47 -15.90 1.47 -0.79
N THR A 48 -15.26 2.64 -0.85
CA THR A 48 -15.38 3.57 -1.96
C THR A 48 -14.11 3.50 -2.80
N ASN A 49 -14.25 3.34 -4.10
CA ASN A 49 -13.16 3.37 -5.07
C ASN A 49 -13.41 4.52 -6.05
N LYS A 50 -12.44 5.43 -6.17
CA LYS A 50 -12.49 6.61 -7.05
C LYS A 50 -11.36 6.53 -8.06
N THR A 51 -11.70 6.36 -9.33
CA THR A 51 -10.76 6.43 -10.44
C THR A 51 -10.33 7.89 -10.64
N LEU A 52 -9.03 8.18 -10.48
CA LEU A 52 -8.45 9.50 -10.68
C LEU A 52 -7.89 9.61 -12.11
N THR A 53 -7.20 8.56 -12.56
CA THR A 53 -6.77 8.37 -13.94
C THR A 53 -6.96 6.90 -14.33
N LYS A 54 -6.70 6.54 -15.60
CA LYS A 54 -6.74 5.13 -16.04
C LYS A 54 -5.79 4.22 -15.26
N SER A 55 -4.72 4.79 -14.68
CA SER A 55 -3.67 4.07 -13.97
C SER A 55 -3.69 4.28 -12.46
N ILE A 56 -4.53 5.20 -11.93
CA ILE A 56 -4.53 5.59 -10.52
C ILE A 56 -5.97 5.58 -9.99
N GLU A 57 -6.20 4.80 -8.94
CA GLU A 57 -7.45 4.79 -8.17
C GLU A 57 -7.17 5.09 -6.70
N LEU A 58 -8.04 5.87 -6.06
CA LEU A 58 -8.08 6.04 -4.62
C LEU A 58 -9.12 5.12 -4.01
N VAL A 59 -8.71 4.28 -3.06
CA VAL A 59 -9.57 3.40 -2.29
C VAL A 59 -9.63 3.89 -0.85
N THR A 60 -10.84 4.08 -0.33
CA THR A 60 -11.09 4.55 1.04
C THR A 60 -12.27 3.83 1.68
N ASN A 61 -12.26 3.75 3.00
CA ASN A 61 -13.41 3.36 3.83
C ASN A 61 -13.78 4.47 4.84
N SER A 62 -13.32 5.71 4.59
CA SER A 62 -13.73 6.86 5.37
C SER A 62 -15.24 7.06 5.27
N THR A 63 -15.84 7.52 6.36
CA THR A 63 -17.25 7.91 6.40
C THR A 63 -17.47 9.32 5.81
N LYS A 64 -16.40 10.09 5.60
CA LYS A 64 -16.48 11.39 4.92
C LYS A 64 -16.52 11.18 3.42
N GLU A 65 -17.38 11.93 2.74
CA GLU A 65 -17.42 11.91 1.28
C GLU A 65 -16.15 12.56 0.72
N ILE A 66 -15.31 11.78 0.03
CA ILE A 66 -14.16 12.32 -0.70
C ILE A 66 -14.62 12.77 -2.09
N LYS A 67 -14.56 14.07 -2.40
CA LYS A 67 -14.83 14.56 -3.76
C LYS A 67 -13.52 14.74 -4.53
N VAL A 68 -13.61 14.69 -5.85
CA VAL A 68 -12.47 14.99 -6.74
C VAL A 68 -12.75 16.30 -7.46
N ASN A 69 -11.72 17.10 -7.70
CA ASN A 69 -11.86 18.31 -8.50
C ASN A 69 -12.16 17.91 -9.95
N ALA A 70 -13.27 18.41 -10.51
CA ALA A 70 -13.69 18.10 -11.88
C ALA A 70 -12.66 18.55 -12.93
N ALA A 71 -11.92 19.64 -12.70
CA ALA A 71 -10.90 20.14 -13.60
C ALA A 71 -9.55 19.40 -13.45
N ASN A 72 -9.29 18.81 -12.29
CA ASN A 72 -8.09 18.03 -12.02
C ASN A 72 -8.43 16.85 -11.09
N PRO A 73 -8.77 15.67 -11.63
CA PRO A 73 -9.16 14.52 -10.83
C PRO A 73 -8.09 14.04 -9.83
N LEU A 74 -6.83 14.43 -9.98
CA LEU A 74 -5.77 14.12 -9.01
C LEU A 74 -5.83 15.01 -7.75
N GLN A 75 -6.62 16.08 -7.74
CA GLN A 75 -6.83 16.93 -6.58
C GLN A 75 -8.12 16.54 -5.87
N LEU A 76 -8.03 16.15 -4.59
CA LEU A 76 -9.21 15.87 -3.78
C LEU A 76 -9.81 17.19 -3.26
N GLN A 77 -11.13 17.22 -3.17
CA GLN A 77 -11.88 18.29 -2.53
C GLN A 77 -12.19 17.84 -1.10
N VAL A 78 -11.51 18.45 -0.13
CA VAL A 78 -11.75 18.23 1.29
C VAL A 78 -12.72 19.28 1.79
N ASP A 79 -13.86 18.85 2.34
CA ASP A 79 -14.80 19.75 2.99
C ASP A 79 -14.25 20.18 4.36
N LYS A 80 -13.67 21.38 4.42
CA LYS A 80 -13.07 21.97 5.63
C LYS A 80 -14.10 22.33 6.71
N THR A 81 -15.40 22.23 6.43
CA THR A 81 -16.48 22.61 7.36
C THR A 81 -16.90 21.47 8.31
N LEU A 82 -16.51 20.22 8.01
CA LEU A 82 -16.81 19.04 8.83
C LEU A 82 -15.67 18.75 9.81
N GLY A 83 -15.79 19.34 11.00
CA GLY A 83 -14.82 19.32 12.11
C GLY A 83 -14.09 17.99 12.40
N SER A 84 -12.87 18.14 12.93
CA SER A 84 -11.78 17.15 13.06
C SER A 84 -11.53 16.38 11.76
N ASP A 85 -10.52 16.81 11.00
CA ASP A 85 -9.98 16.02 9.90
C ASP A 85 -9.68 14.62 10.43
N GLU A 86 -10.32 13.60 9.85
CA GLU A 86 -9.86 12.23 10.06
C GLU A 86 -8.48 12.19 9.40
N VAL A 87 -7.42 12.41 10.18
CA VAL A 87 -6.05 12.41 9.66
C VAL A 87 -5.69 10.97 9.35
N ARG A 88 -5.87 10.59 8.09
CA ARG A 88 -5.61 9.25 7.60
C ARG A 88 -4.24 9.22 6.94
N PRO A 89 -3.38 8.25 7.26
CA PRO A 89 -2.17 8.02 6.47
C PRO A 89 -2.53 7.50 5.07
N LEU A 90 -1.64 7.74 4.10
CA LEU A 90 -1.77 7.24 2.74
C LEU A 90 -0.88 6.01 2.55
N THR A 91 -1.37 4.99 1.84
CA THR A 91 -0.50 3.98 1.23
C THR A 91 -0.48 4.16 -0.27
N ILE A 92 0.69 4.29 -0.88
CA ILE A 92 0.86 4.20 -2.33
C ILE A 92 1.17 2.74 -2.66
N LEU A 93 0.20 2.07 -3.27
CA LEU A 93 0.26 0.66 -3.64
C LEU A 93 0.64 0.55 -5.13
N LEU A 94 1.92 0.30 -5.42
CA LEU A 94 2.44 0.16 -6.78
C LEU A 94 2.24 -1.28 -7.25
N CYS A 95 1.17 -1.50 -8.01
CA CYS A 95 0.70 -2.82 -8.39
C CYS A 95 1.63 -3.51 -9.40
N TRP A 96 1.61 -4.84 -9.38
CA TRP A 96 2.31 -5.64 -10.38
C TRP A 96 1.65 -5.56 -11.76
N MET A 97 2.41 -5.96 -12.77
CA MET A 97 1.98 -5.96 -14.17
C MET A 97 0.74 -6.83 -14.37
N MET A 98 -0.27 -6.31 -15.08
CA MET A 98 -1.56 -7.00 -15.35
C MET A 98 -2.32 -7.44 -14.10
N SER A 99 -2.13 -6.76 -12.97
CA SER A 99 -2.85 -7.04 -11.72
C SER A 99 -4.38 -6.94 -11.88
N GLN A 100 -5.11 -7.87 -11.27
CA GLN A 100 -6.58 -7.82 -11.25
C GLN A 100 -7.05 -7.08 -10.00
N LYS A 101 -8.01 -6.15 -10.18
CA LYS A 101 -8.60 -5.33 -9.11
C LYS A 101 -8.99 -6.15 -7.87
N LYS A 102 -9.60 -7.33 -8.05
CA LYS A 102 -10.02 -8.22 -6.94
C LYS A 102 -8.85 -8.66 -6.04
N HIS A 103 -7.65 -8.82 -6.60
CA HIS A 103 -6.46 -9.23 -5.86
C HIS A 103 -5.81 -8.02 -5.17
N VAL A 104 -5.68 -6.90 -5.89
CA VAL A 104 -5.18 -5.63 -5.35
C VAL A 104 -6.00 -5.18 -4.14
N LEU A 105 -7.34 -5.32 -4.20
CA LEU A 105 -8.23 -4.94 -3.09
C LEU A 105 -8.00 -5.77 -1.81
N LYS A 106 -7.42 -6.97 -1.88
CA LYS A 106 -7.04 -7.74 -0.67
C LYS A 106 -5.91 -7.06 0.08
N TYR A 107 -4.90 -6.55 -0.65
CA TYR A 107 -3.80 -5.78 -0.08
C TYR A 107 -4.27 -4.41 0.40
N ALA A 108 -5.08 -3.69 -0.41
CA ALA A 108 -5.66 -2.42 0.01
C ALA A 108 -6.47 -2.57 1.30
N LYS A 109 -7.27 -3.64 1.42
CA LYS A 109 -8.07 -3.93 2.62
C LYS A 109 -7.23 -4.03 3.89
N PHE A 110 -6.01 -4.57 3.83
CA PHE A 110 -5.12 -4.61 5.00
C PHE A 110 -4.89 -3.20 5.57
N TYR A 111 -4.54 -2.24 4.72
CA TYR A 111 -4.32 -0.84 5.10
C TYR A 111 -5.61 -0.12 5.50
N LEU A 112 -6.71 -0.34 4.75
CA LEU A 112 -8.02 0.25 5.07
C LEU A 112 -8.52 -0.19 6.47
N ASP A 113 -8.28 -1.44 6.86
CA ASP A 113 -8.63 -1.95 8.19
C ASP A 113 -7.83 -1.21 9.31
N GLN A 114 -6.68 -0.61 8.95
CA GLN A 114 -5.83 0.24 9.81
C GLN A 114 -6.11 1.74 9.71
N GLY A 115 -7.11 2.16 8.95
CA GLY A 115 -7.47 3.57 8.82
C GLY A 115 -6.63 4.36 7.80
N PHE A 116 -5.88 3.67 6.93
CA PHE A 116 -5.22 4.30 5.79
C PHE A 116 -6.21 4.55 4.66
N ASP A 117 -5.93 5.52 3.80
CA ASP A 117 -6.39 5.50 2.41
C ASP A 117 -5.34 4.82 1.53
N VAL A 118 -5.75 4.27 0.39
CA VAL A 118 -4.86 3.53 -0.50
C VAL A 118 -4.94 4.08 -1.92
N LEU A 119 -3.83 4.63 -2.40
CA LEU A 119 -3.65 5.01 -3.79
C LEU A 119 -3.08 3.81 -4.56
N THR A 120 -3.91 3.13 -5.33
CA THR A 120 -3.46 2.00 -6.16
C THR A 120 -3.00 2.51 -7.51
N VAL A 121 -1.79 2.12 -7.92
CA VAL A 121 -1.17 2.58 -9.16
C VAL A 121 -0.74 1.40 -10.02
N SER A 122 -1.11 1.39 -11.30
CA SER A 122 -0.76 0.32 -12.23
C SER A 122 -0.25 0.87 -13.56
N ILE A 123 0.76 0.22 -14.13
CA ILE A 123 1.23 0.47 -15.49
C ILE A 123 0.93 -0.73 -16.39
N THR A 124 0.69 -0.44 -17.67
CA THR A 124 0.49 -1.43 -18.73
C THR A 124 1.81 -1.86 -19.35
N PRO A 125 1.86 -3.00 -20.07
CA PRO A 125 3.04 -3.39 -20.85
C PRO A 125 3.50 -2.30 -21.82
N TRP A 126 2.56 -1.61 -22.47
CA TRP A 126 2.89 -0.54 -23.41
C TRP A 126 3.53 0.67 -22.71
N GLN A 127 2.99 1.07 -21.55
CA GLN A 127 3.57 2.15 -20.76
C GLN A 127 4.96 1.79 -20.20
N LEU A 128 5.20 0.50 -19.92
CA LEU A 128 6.52 0.01 -19.54
C LEU A 128 7.49 0.10 -20.73
N LEU A 129 7.09 -0.33 -21.92
CA LEU A 129 7.94 -0.31 -23.13
C LEU A 129 8.31 1.11 -23.60
N TRP A 130 7.47 2.11 -23.32
CA TRP A 130 7.71 3.50 -23.74
C TRP A 130 7.76 4.46 -22.54
N PRO A 131 8.90 4.56 -21.82
CA PRO A 131 8.96 5.28 -20.55
C PRO A 131 8.50 6.74 -20.62
N VAL A 132 8.98 7.51 -21.61
CA VAL A 132 8.74 8.96 -21.72
C VAL A 132 7.25 9.30 -21.85
N THR A 133 6.51 8.54 -22.66
CA THR A 133 5.07 8.73 -22.90
C THR A 133 4.19 7.79 -22.05
N GLY A 134 4.82 6.91 -21.26
CA GLY A 134 4.18 5.85 -20.50
C GLY A 134 4.46 5.99 -19.01
N SER A 135 5.39 5.19 -18.48
CA SER A 135 5.69 5.12 -17.04
C SER A 135 6.03 6.47 -16.41
N GLN A 136 6.73 7.37 -17.10
CA GLN A 136 7.09 8.69 -16.58
C GLN A 136 5.89 9.63 -16.48
N VAL A 137 4.86 9.45 -17.33
CA VAL A 137 3.59 10.17 -17.18
C VAL A 137 2.92 9.73 -15.89
N ILE A 138 2.89 8.42 -15.61
CA ILE A 138 2.30 7.89 -14.37
C ILE A 138 3.11 8.32 -13.13
N ALA A 139 4.44 8.37 -13.23
CA ALA A 139 5.29 8.90 -12.16
C ALA A 139 4.98 10.38 -11.86
N LYS A 140 4.74 11.21 -12.89
CA LYS A 140 4.30 12.60 -12.74
C LYS A 140 2.91 12.69 -12.11
N ASP A 141 1.99 11.79 -12.45
CA ASP A 141 0.65 11.76 -11.85
C ASP A 141 0.71 11.41 -10.35
N ILE A 142 1.58 10.47 -9.93
CA ILE A 142 1.82 10.18 -8.51
C ILE A 142 2.31 11.44 -7.79
N LEU A 143 3.34 12.11 -8.33
CA LEU A 143 3.90 13.32 -7.74
C LEU A 143 2.90 14.47 -7.69
N SER A 144 2.06 14.60 -8.72
CA SER A 144 0.98 15.59 -8.76
C SER A 144 -0.05 15.31 -7.67
N PHE A 145 -0.50 14.05 -7.52
CA PHE A 145 -1.42 13.65 -6.47
C PHE A 145 -0.87 13.98 -5.08
N VAL A 146 0.36 13.57 -4.75
CA VAL A 146 0.91 13.81 -3.40
C VAL A 146 1.20 15.29 -3.15
N SER A 147 1.45 16.10 -4.18
CA SER A 147 1.66 17.54 -4.03
C SER A 147 0.35 18.31 -3.86
N LEU A 148 -0.73 17.87 -4.51
CA LEU A 148 -2.04 18.54 -4.48
C LEU A 148 -2.90 18.14 -3.26
N ASN A 149 -2.50 17.08 -2.55
CA ASN A 149 -3.25 16.50 -1.45
C ASN A 149 -2.42 16.49 -0.17
N ASP A 150 -2.15 17.69 0.35
CA ASP A 150 -1.29 17.89 1.50
C ASP A 150 -1.93 17.40 2.82
N GLN A 151 -3.22 17.07 2.84
CA GLN A 151 -3.90 16.48 4.00
C GLN A 151 -3.27 15.15 4.44
N TYR A 152 -2.64 14.41 3.53
CA TYR A 152 -1.91 13.20 3.87
C TYR A 152 -0.56 13.58 4.47
N LYS A 153 -0.42 13.56 5.80
CA LYS A 153 0.84 13.91 6.49
C LYS A 153 1.76 12.72 6.74
N THR A 154 1.32 11.51 6.41
CA THR A 154 2.08 10.26 6.58
C THR A 154 1.84 9.35 5.39
N THR A 155 2.89 8.75 4.85
CA THR A 155 2.82 7.91 3.65
C THR A 155 3.61 6.62 3.81
N MET A 156 2.97 5.50 3.48
CA MET A 156 3.58 4.20 3.29
C MET A 156 3.73 3.90 1.80
N LEU A 157 4.83 3.27 1.43
CA LEU A 157 4.99 2.68 0.10
C LEU A 157 4.81 1.17 0.19
N HIS A 158 4.13 0.60 -0.79
CA HIS A 158 4.07 -0.84 -0.98
C HIS A 158 4.10 -1.16 -2.48
N GLY A 159 5.25 -1.63 -2.96
CA GLY A 159 5.43 -1.96 -4.36
C GLY A 159 5.57 -3.46 -4.61
N PHE A 160 5.01 -3.92 -5.71
CA PHE A 160 5.10 -5.30 -6.17
C PHE A 160 5.80 -5.39 -7.50
N SER A 161 6.71 -6.36 -7.68
CA SER A 161 7.28 -6.66 -9.01
C SER A 161 7.80 -5.40 -9.72
N VAL A 162 7.24 -5.05 -10.89
CA VAL A 162 7.53 -3.83 -11.67
C VAL A 162 7.32 -2.51 -10.90
N GLY A 163 6.69 -2.55 -9.73
CA GLY A 163 6.53 -1.41 -8.83
C GLY A 163 7.87 -0.79 -8.42
N GLY A 164 8.95 -1.59 -8.31
CA GLY A 164 10.30 -1.07 -8.06
C GLY A 164 10.78 -0.16 -9.18
N TYR A 165 10.61 -0.59 -10.44
CA TYR A 165 10.89 0.23 -11.61
C TYR A 165 10.03 1.51 -11.65
N LEU A 166 8.73 1.42 -11.41
CA LEU A 166 7.87 2.60 -11.41
C LEU A 166 8.29 3.59 -10.32
N TRP A 167 8.67 3.11 -9.14
CA TRP A 167 9.19 3.95 -8.08
C TRP A 167 10.53 4.59 -8.43
N GLY A 168 11.43 3.86 -9.12
CA GLY A 168 12.66 4.43 -9.65
C GLY A 168 12.43 5.60 -10.60
N GLU A 169 11.37 5.57 -11.43
CA GLU A 169 10.98 6.73 -12.26
C GLU A 169 10.47 7.90 -11.40
N VAL A 170 9.73 7.63 -10.33
CA VAL A 170 9.29 8.66 -9.36
C VAL A 170 10.50 9.29 -8.67
N LEU A 171 11.45 8.47 -8.17
CA LEU A 171 12.70 8.93 -7.55
C LEU A 171 13.52 9.77 -8.53
N ASN A 172 13.61 9.36 -9.80
CA ASN A 172 14.30 10.12 -10.83
C ASN A 172 13.71 11.52 -11.06
N LEU A 173 12.38 11.65 -11.02
CA LEU A 173 11.72 12.95 -11.11
C LEU A 173 11.92 13.80 -9.85
N MET A 174 11.87 13.17 -8.66
CA MET A 174 12.14 13.89 -7.41
C MET A 174 13.57 14.42 -7.35
N MET A 175 14.55 13.67 -7.85
CA MET A 175 15.95 14.10 -7.89
C MET A 175 16.23 15.28 -8.81
N GLN A 176 15.38 15.54 -9.81
CA GLN A 176 15.52 16.72 -10.68
C GLN A 176 15.18 18.02 -9.95
N ASP A 177 14.35 17.96 -8.90
CA ASP A 177 13.97 19.10 -8.07
C ASP A 177 13.73 18.63 -6.62
N GLN A 178 14.80 18.18 -5.97
CA GLN A 178 14.71 17.54 -4.66
C GLN A 178 14.11 18.48 -3.62
N GLN A 179 14.45 19.77 -3.65
CA GLN A 179 13.93 20.75 -2.69
C GLN A 179 12.41 20.84 -2.74
N LYS A 180 11.82 20.83 -3.94
CA LYS A 180 10.36 20.83 -4.11
C LYS A 180 9.69 19.60 -3.52
N TYR A 181 10.31 18.43 -3.65
CA TYR A 181 9.74 17.15 -3.23
C TYR A 181 10.17 16.70 -1.83
N GLN A 182 11.08 17.42 -1.17
CA GLN A 182 11.55 17.11 0.18
C GLN A 182 10.41 16.94 1.20
N PRO A 183 9.35 17.79 1.23
CA PRO A 183 8.22 17.58 2.14
C PRO A 183 7.47 16.25 1.90
N PHE A 184 7.47 15.73 0.67
CA PHE A 184 6.90 14.42 0.37
C PHE A 184 7.85 13.30 0.78
N ILE A 185 9.15 13.44 0.53
CA ILE A 185 10.18 12.48 0.95
C ILE A 185 10.14 12.30 2.48
N ASP A 186 10.09 13.39 3.23
CA ASP A 186 10.13 13.38 4.70
C ASP A 186 8.92 12.70 5.35
N ARG A 187 7.76 12.70 4.68
CA ARG A 187 6.55 12.04 5.18
C ARG A 187 6.40 10.57 4.77
N ILE A 188 7.34 10.03 3.97
CA ILE A 188 7.39 8.59 3.72
C ILE A 188 8.02 7.94 4.93
N VAL A 189 7.24 7.15 5.66
CA VAL A 189 7.64 6.59 6.97
C VAL A 189 8.02 5.11 6.90
N GLY A 190 7.70 4.44 5.79
CA GLY A 190 8.09 3.05 5.57
C GLY A 190 7.82 2.56 4.17
N GLN A 191 8.52 1.49 3.80
CA GLN A 191 8.50 0.90 2.46
C GLN A 191 8.30 -0.61 2.55
N ILE A 192 7.43 -1.18 1.71
CA ILE A 192 7.28 -2.63 1.56
C ILE A 192 7.50 -2.99 0.09
N TRP A 193 8.32 -4.01 -0.16
CA TRP A 193 8.66 -4.47 -1.51
C TRP A 193 8.43 -5.97 -1.62
N ASP A 194 7.41 -6.36 -2.38
CA ASP A 194 7.01 -7.75 -2.56
C ASP A 194 7.38 -8.24 -3.96
N SER A 195 8.21 -9.28 -4.01
CA SER A 195 8.69 -9.90 -5.25
C SER A 195 9.25 -8.86 -6.22
N VAL A 196 9.93 -7.82 -5.70
CA VAL A 196 10.34 -6.67 -6.51
C VAL A 196 11.32 -7.10 -7.60
N VAL A 197 11.20 -6.50 -8.78
CA VAL A 197 11.98 -6.83 -9.96
C VAL A 197 12.78 -5.61 -10.37
N ASP A 198 14.09 -5.79 -10.50
CA ASP A 198 14.98 -4.79 -11.10
C ASP A 198 14.92 -4.88 -12.64
N PHE A 199 15.50 -3.90 -13.34
CA PHE A 199 15.41 -3.81 -14.79
C PHE A 199 15.89 -5.09 -15.52
N GLU A 200 16.87 -5.80 -14.96
CA GLU A 200 17.39 -7.06 -15.49
C GLU A 200 16.31 -8.14 -15.61
N GLY A 201 15.30 -8.11 -14.74
CA GLY A 201 14.21 -9.08 -14.73
C GLY A 201 13.04 -8.71 -15.66
N ILE A 202 13.04 -7.52 -16.28
CA ILE A 202 11.95 -7.10 -17.19
C ILE A 202 11.78 -8.07 -18.37
N PRO A 203 12.83 -8.48 -19.11
CA PRO A 203 12.70 -9.39 -20.24
C PRO A 203 12.06 -10.74 -19.88
N THR A 204 12.30 -11.25 -18.67
CA THR A 204 11.74 -12.54 -18.21
C THR A 204 10.39 -12.37 -17.51
N GLY A 205 10.22 -11.30 -16.74
CA GLY A 205 9.03 -11.05 -15.93
C GLY A 205 7.82 -10.59 -16.74
N LEU A 206 8.04 -9.69 -17.71
CA LEU A 206 6.95 -9.14 -18.53
C LEU A 206 6.21 -10.23 -19.34
N PRO A 207 6.89 -11.15 -20.05
CA PRO A 207 6.21 -12.22 -20.78
C PRO A 207 5.38 -13.13 -19.89
N LYS A 208 5.90 -13.51 -18.71
CA LYS A 208 5.17 -14.34 -17.74
C LYS A 208 3.93 -13.63 -17.19
N ALA A 209 3.98 -12.30 -17.03
CA ALA A 209 2.83 -11.52 -16.61
C ALA A 209 1.74 -11.42 -17.71
N VAL A 210 2.13 -11.24 -18.97
CA VAL A 210 1.19 -11.08 -20.10
C VAL A 210 0.61 -12.43 -20.55
N PHE A 211 1.42 -13.49 -20.56
CA PHE A 211 1.06 -14.81 -21.09
C PHE A 211 1.33 -15.94 -20.07
N PRO A 212 0.67 -15.95 -18.90
CA PRO A 212 1.06 -16.79 -17.76
C PRO A 212 1.05 -18.31 -18.03
N ARG A 213 0.32 -18.78 -19.05
CA ARG A 213 0.19 -20.21 -19.36
C ARG A 213 0.65 -20.59 -20.77
N GLN A 214 1.19 -19.64 -21.56
CA GLN A 214 1.48 -19.84 -22.98
C GLN A 214 2.99 -19.69 -23.26
N GLN A 215 3.75 -20.77 -23.08
CA GLN A 215 5.22 -20.77 -23.19
C GLN A 215 5.74 -20.22 -24.53
N VAL A 216 5.12 -20.58 -25.65
CA VAL A 216 5.52 -20.09 -26.99
C VAL A 216 5.38 -18.56 -27.09
N LEU A 217 4.27 -18.01 -26.57
CA LEU A 217 4.05 -16.56 -26.55
C LEU A 217 4.97 -15.86 -25.55
N GLN A 218 5.28 -16.50 -24.41
CA GLN A 218 6.29 -15.99 -23.48
C GLN A 218 7.65 -15.85 -24.17
N SER A 219 8.15 -16.92 -24.82
CA SER A 219 9.44 -16.89 -25.51
C SER A 219 9.47 -15.88 -26.67
N SER A 220 8.36 -15.72 -27.39
CA SER A 220 8.25 -14.71 -28.46
C SER A 220 8.33 -13.30 -27.89
N LEU A 221 7.58 -13.00 -26.83
CA LEU A 221 7.58 -11.69 -26.19
C LEU A 221 8.91 -11.40 -25.49
N GLU A 222 9.56 -12.38 -24.86
CA GLU A 222 10.89 -12.24 -24.26
C GLU A 222 11.94 -11.79 -25.29
N LYS A 223 11.96 -12.45 -26.46
CA LYS A 223 12.83 -12.07 -27.59
C LYS A 223 12.54 -10.65 -28.06
N TYR A 224 11.27 -10.28 -28.18
CA TYR A 224 10.88 -8.93 -28.56
C TYR A 224 11.33 -7.89 -27.53
N VAL A 225 11.11 -8.12 -26.24
CA VAL A 225 11.51 -7.20 -25.17
C VAL A 225 13.03 -7.04 -25.13
N THR A 226 13.77 -8.15 -25.28
CA THR A 226 15.23 -8.12 -25.36
C THR A 226 15.71 -7.31 -26.56
N TYR A 227 15.13 -7.55 -27.74
CA TYR A 227 15.42 -6.76 -28.95
C TYR A 227 15.09 -5.27 -28.75
N HIS A 228 13.93 -4.98 -28.16
CA HIS A 228 13.48 -3.62 -27.89
C HIS A 228 14.49 -2.88 -26.99
N MET A 229 14.88 -3.51 -25.88
CA MET A 229 15.86 -2.93 -24.95
C MET A 229 17.25 -2.77 -25.58
N ALA A 230 17.67 -3.66 -26.48
CA ALA A 230 18.94 -3.50 -27.20
C ALA A 230 18.86 -2.37 -28.24
N ARG A 231 17.77 -2.28 -29.01
CA ARG A 231 17.67 -1.39 -30.17
C ARG A 231 17.26 0.04 -29.82
N PHE A 232 16.42 0.22 -28.80
CA PHE A 232 15.84 1.51 -28.42
C PHE A 232 16.53 2.10 -27.18
N HIS A 233 17.86 2.03 -27.11
CA HIS A 233 18.62 2.52 -25.95
C HIS A 233 18.30 3.99 -25.63
N GLU A 234 18.35 4.85 -26.65
CA GLU A 234 18.12 6.28 -26.49
C GLU A 234 16.67 6.68 -26.23
N THR A 235 15.71 5.81 -26.55
CA THR A 235 14.29 6.11 -26.41
C THR A 235 13.67 5.46 -25.17
N ALA A 236 14.19 4.30 -24.75
CA ALA A 236 13.63 3.52 -23.66
C ALA A 236 14.70 3.04 -22.66
N THR A 237 15.75 2.34 -23.11
CA THR A 237 16.62 1.58 -22.18
C THR A 237 17.37 2.42 -21.19
N LYS A 238 17.85 3.60 -21.60
CA LYS A 238 18.49 4.54 -20.68
C LYS A 238 17.60 4.95 -19.52
N HIS A 239 16.27 4.94 -19.70
CA HIS A 239 15.31 5.23 -18.65
C HIS A 239 15.16 4.06 -17.67
N TYR A 240 15.17 2.80 -18.13
CA TYR A 240 15.21 1.64 -17.22
C TYR A 240 16.48 1.65 -16.37
N LEU A 241 17.64 1.91 -16.99
CA LEU A 241 18.92 2.00 -16.30
C LEU A 241 18.94 3.14 -15.29
N GLN A 242 18.42 4.32 -15.68
CA GLN A 242 18.31 5.45 -14.78
C GLN A 242 17.37 5.15 -13.60
N SER A 243 16.18 4.61 -13.87
CA SER A 243 15.21 4.21 -12.84
C SER A 243 15.82 3.19 -11.87
N SER A 244 16.51 2.16 -12.38
CA SER A 244 17.23 1.19 -11.55
C SER A 244 18.26 1.87 -10.67
N ARG A 245 19.13 2.74 -11.22
CA ARG A 245 20.09 3.51 -10.42
C ARG A 245 19.42 4.29 -9.29
N GLN A 246 18.34 5.01 -9.59
CA GLN A 246 17.62 5.79 -8.57
C GLN A 246 16.97 4.91 -7.50
N TYR A 247 16.39 3.77 -7.89
CA TYR A 247 15.84 2.80 -6.94
C TYR A 247 16.93 2.20 -6.04
N HIS A 248 18.11 1.91 -6.58
CA HIS A 248 19.25 1.40 -5.82
C HIS A 248 19.88 2.44 -4.90
N ASP A 249 19.98 3.70 -5.32
CA ASP A 249 20.52 4.79 -4.50
C ASP A 249 19.53 5.25 -3.40
N ASN A 250 18.25 5.19 -3.73
CA ASN A 250 17.06 5.50 -2.92
C ASN A 250 17.20 6.69 -1.96
N ILE A 251 16.75 7.87 -2.38
CA ILE A 251 16.74 9.05 -1.51
C ILE A 251 15.76 8.95 -0.33
N VAL A 252 14.82 8.01 -0.36
CA VAL A 252 13.93 7.75 0.77
C VAL A 252 14.63 6.85 1.78
N ARG A 253 14.99 7.41 2.93
CA ARG A 253 15.72 6.69 3.99
C ARG A 253 14.83 5.96 5.02
N ALA A 254 13.53 5.91 4.77
CA ALA A 254 12.57 5.23 5.63
C ALA A 254 12.82 3.71 5.69
N PRO A 255 12.57 3.04 6.83
CA PRO A 255 12.75 1.59 6.96
C PRO A 255 11.99 0.80 5.87
N ALA A 256 12.53 -0.35 5.49
CA ALA A 256 11.97 -1.18 4.43
C ALA A 256 11.74 -2.63 4.86
N LEU A 257 10.66 -3.26 4.38
CA LEU A 257 10.39 -4.69 4.50
C LEU A 257 10.34 -5.30 3.10
N PHE A 258 11.14 -6.34 2.86
CA PHE A 258 11.14 -7.10 1.62
C PHE A 258 10.49 -8.46 1.81
N PHE A 259 9.68 -8.85 0.82
CA PHE A 259 9.04 -10.15 0.69
C PHE A 259 9.54 -10.82 -0.59
N CYS A 260 9.92 -12.09 -0.49
CA CYS A 260 10.33 -12.88 -1.67
C CYS A 260 10.12 -14.38 -1.45
N SER A 261 10.14 -15.14 -2.55
CA SER A 261 10.28 -16.60 -2.51
C SER A 261 11.67 -17.01 -2.97
N LEU A 262 12.23 -18.06 -2.36
CA LEU A 262 13.54 -18.59 -2.76
C LEU A 262 13.52 -19.19 -4.18
N ASP A 263 12.36 -19.66 -4.62
CA ASP A 263 12.12 -20.25 -5.95
C ASP A 263 11.47 -19.29 -6.97
N ASP A 264 11.38 -17.97 -6.67
CA ASP A 264 10.77 -17.00 -7.58
C ASP A 264 11.64 -16.83 -8.87
N PRO A 265 11.14 -17.23 -10.05
CA PRO A 265 11.91 -17.17 -11.29
C PRO A 265 11.83 -15.80 -11.98
N VAL A 266 11.31 -14.79 -11.30
CA VAL A 266 11.16 -13.41 -11.78
C VAL A 266 11.80 -12.44 -10.78
N GLY A 267 11.34 -12.44 -9.53
CA GLY A 267 11.87 -11.63 -8.43
C GLY A 267 12.95 -12.36 -7.65
N SER A 268 14.10 -12.64 -8.29
CA SER A 268 15.12 -13.51 -7.67
C SER A 268 15.62 -12.98 -6.32
N LYS A 269 15.83 -13.89 -5.36
CA LYS A 269 16.38 -13.55 -4.04
C LYS A 269 17.72 -12.83 -4.13
N ALA A 270 18.58 -13.22 -5.07
CA ALA A 270 19.88 -12.61 -5.31
C ALA A 270 19.76 -11.17 -5.80
N GLY A 271 18.85 -10.90 -6.76
CA GLY A 271 18.59 -9.54 -7.23
C GLY A 271 18.06 -8.64 -6.11
N ILE A 272 17.12 -9.15 -5.30
CA ILE A 272 16.60 -8.44 -4.13
C ILE A 272 17.72 -8.19 -3.10
N GLN A 273 18.60 -9.17 -2.85
CA GLN A 273 19.70 -9.01 -1.89
C GLN A 273 20.66 -7.88 -2.30
N LYS A 274 20.97 -7.72 -3.60
CA LYS A 274 21.80 -6.60 -4.09
C LYS A 274 21.23 -5.23 -3.69
N VAL A 275 19.90 -5.08 -3.78
CA VAL A 275 19.21 -3.84 -3.37
C VAL A 275 19.29 -3.67 -1.85
N ILE A 276 19.00 -4.73 -1.10
CA ILE A 276 19.06 -4.73 0.37
C ILE A 276 20.46 -4.31 0.85
N ASP A 277 21.51 -4.96 0.36
CA ASP A 277 22.90 -4.69 0.77
C ASP A 277 23.24 -3.21 0.54
N LYS A 278 22.88 -2.66 -0.62
CA LYS A 278 23.12 -1.25 -0.93
C LYS A 278 22.31 -0.30 -0.07
N TRP A 279 21.07 -0.64 0.25
CA TRP A 279 20.21 0.17 1.12
C TRP A 279 20.71 0.18 2.56
N GLU A 280 21.14 -0.97 3.08
CA GLU A 280 21.73 -1.09 4.42
C GLU A 280 23.06 -0.32 4.52
N LEU A 281 23.92 -0.41 3.49
CA LEU A 281 25.14 0.41 3.39
C LEU A 281 24.86 1.92 3.42
N ASN A 282 23.71 2.34 2.88
CA ASN A 282 23.23 3.72 2.91
C ASN A 282 22.45 4.07 4.19
N GLY A 283 22.48 3.22 5.22
CA GLY A 283 21.87 3.46 6.53
C GLY A 283 20.36 3.21 6.59
N ILE A 284 19.77 2.61 5.56
CA ILE A 284 18.34 2.25 5.58
C ILE A 284 18.17 0.96 6.38
N LYS A 285 17.30 0.97 7.38
CA LYS A 285 16.97 -0.25 8.13
C LYS A 285 16.10 -1.17 7.26
N VAL A 286 16.60 -2.36 6.96
CA VAL A 286 15.88 -3.34 6.14
C VAL A 286 15.48 -4.58 6.95
N TYR A 287 14.31 -5.11 6.64
CA TYR A 287 13.83 -6.42 7.07
C TYR A 287 13.53 -7.27 5.85
N LEU A 288 13.70 -8.57 5.96
CA LEU A 288 13.50 -9.51 4.87
C LEU A 288 12.77 -10.75 5.38
N LYS A 289 11.67 -11.09 4.72
CA LYS A 289 11.01 -12.38 4.84
C LYS A 289 11.11 -13.10 3.50
N ALA A 290 11.75 -14.27 3.53
CA ALA A 290 11.85 -15.18 2.39
C ALA A 290 11.07 -16.47 2.71
N TRP A 291 10.17 -16.88 1.83
CA TRP A 291 9.51 -18.18 1.90
C TRP A 291 10.27 -19.19 1.04
N GLU A 292 10.25 -20.47 1.44
CA GLU A 292 10.82 -21.56 0.65
C GLU A 292 10.21 -21.63 -0.75
N SER A 293 8.88 -21.54 -0.83
CA SER A 293 8.16 -21.59 -2.09
C SER A 293 6.86 -20.78 -2.04
N SER A 294 6.64 -19.99 -3.08
CA SER A 294 5.37 -19.36 -3.42
C SER A 294 5.51 -18.66 -4.77
N PRO A 295 4.49 -18.73 -5.65
CA PRO A 295 4.54 -18.03 -6.93
C PRO A 295 4.75 -16.52 -6.77
N HIS A 296 5.40 -15.92 -7.76
CA HIS A 296 5.65 -14.49 -7.87
C HIS A 296 4.41 -13.66 -7.50
N VAL A 297 4.55 -12.70 -6.57
CA VAL A 297 3.49 -11.78 -6.09
C VAL A 297 2.27 -12.50 -5.45
N SER A 298 2.41 -13.77 -5.10
CA SER A 298 1.33 -14.60 -4.56
C SER A 298 1.55 -15.02 -3.11
N HIS A 299 2.49 -14.38 -2.40
CA HIS A 299 2.84 -14.70 -1.02
C HIS A 299 1.65 -14.58 -0.06
N LEU A 300 0.87 -13.49 -0.12
CA LEU A 300 -0.34 -13.35 0.69
C LEU A 300 -1.38 -14.46 0.42
N HIS A 301 -1.41 -15.00 -0.80
CA HIS A 301 -2.35 -16.08 -1.12
C HIS A 301 -1.91 -17.42 -0.54
N HIS A 302 -0.60 -17.72 -0.60
CA HIS A 302 -0.03 -19.01 -0.19
C HIS A 302 0.27 -19.06 1.31
N HIS A 303 0.72 -17.95 1.88
CA HIS A 303 1.16 -17.81 3.28
C HIS A 303 0.41 -16.66 3.99
N PRO A 304 -0.94 -16.67 4.02
CA PRO A 304 -1.73 -15.51 4.43
C PRO A 304 -1.48 -15.07 5.88
N GLU A 305 -1.25 -16.01 6.79
CA GLU A 305 -1.06 -15.72 8.22
C GLU A 305 0.30 -15.08 8.47
N GLU A 306 1.37 -15.71 7.99
CA GLU A 306 2.74 -15.17 8.09
C GLU A 306 2.87 -13.83 7.38
N TYR A 307 2.31 -13.69 6.17
CA TYR A 307 2.35 -12.44 5.42
C TYR A 307 1.71 -11.29 6.20
N GLN A 308 0.52 -11.52 6.76
CA GLN A 308 -0.18 -10.52 7.55
C GLN A 308 0.53 -10.21 8.87
N GLN A 309 1.15 -11.22 9.50
CA GLN A 309 1.93 -11.05 10.72
C GLN A 309 3.15 -10.16 10.48
N GLU A 310 3.91 -10.39 9.40
CA GLU A 310 5.06 -9.57 9.04
C GLU A 310 4.67 -8.14 8.70
N MET A 311 3.62 -7.95 7.90
CA MET A 311 3.09 -6.61 7.62
C MET A 311 2.67 -5.89 8.90
N LYS A 312 2.00 -6.59 9.83
CA LYS A 312 1.55 -6.02 11.11
C LYS A 312 2.75 -5.62 11.96
N ALA A 313 3.69 -6.55 12.18
CA ALA A 313 4.88 -6.31 12.98
C ALA A 313 5.70 -5.13 12.43
N PHE A 314 5.74 -4.98 11.10
CA PHE A 314 6.39 -3.84 10.47
C PHE A 314 5.65 -2.52 10.73
N LEU A 315 4.32 -2.47 10.55
CA LEU A 315 3.54 -1.27 10.90
C LEU A 315 3.65 -0.91 12.39
N GLU A 316 3.69 -1.89 13.29
CA GLU A 316 3.89 -1.68 14.73
C GLU A 316 5.25 -1.04 15.03
N LYS A 317 6.33 -1.55 14.41
CA LYS A 317 7.68 -0.97 14.51
C LYS A 317 7.74 0.49 14.02
N LEU A 318 6.87 0.86 13.08
CA LEU A 318 6.75 2.23 12.56
C LEU A 318 5.82 3.12 13.40
N GLY A 319 5.15 2.58 14.42
CA GLY A 319 4.17 3.32 15.22
C GLY A 319 2.87 3.64 14.46
N LEU A 320 2.56 2.89 13.39
CA LEU A 320 1.45 3.16 12.47
C LEU A 320 0.22 2.28 12.70
N VAL A 321 0.06 1.69 13.89
CA VAL A 321 -1.07 0.83 14.23
C VAL A 321 -2.03 1.56 15.18
N PRO A 322 -3.03 2.30 14.67
CA PRO A 322 -3.99 3.00 15.52
C PRO A 322 -5.07 2.08 16.11
N TYR A 323 -5.28 0.86 15.59
CA TYR A 323 -6.35 -0.05 16.04
C TYR A 323 -5.89 -1.52 16.20
N PRO A 324 -5.03 -1.84 17.19
CA PRO A 324 -4.53 -3.20 17.45
C PRO A 324 -5.65 -4.21 17.79
N GLU A 325 -6.78 -3.75 18.31
CA GLU A 325 -7.93 -4.56 18.71
C GLU A 325 -8.68 -5.23 17.53
N LYS A 326 -8.74 -4.56 16.36
CA LYS A 326 -9.46 -5.08 15.17
C LYS A 326 -8.81 -6.33 14.56
N PHE A 327 -7.59 -6.64 14.95
CA PHE A 327 -6.86 -7.82 14.48
C PHE A 327 -7.24 -9.10 15.21
N HIS A 328 -7.58 -9.02 16.50
CA HIS A 328 -7.85 -10.20 17.33
C HIS A 328 -9.22 -10.84 17.04
N GLN A 329 -10.15 -10.12 16.39
CA GLN A 329 -11.48 -10.63 16.07
C GLN A 329 -11.50 -11.63 14.91
N LYS A 330 -10.59 -11.52 13.92
CA LYS A 330 -10.55 -12.43 12.75
C LYS A 330 -9.85 -13.77 13.00
N ILE A 331 -8.93 -13.82 13.97
CA ILE A 331 -8.18 -15.04 14.31
C ILE A 331 -9.11 -16.05 15.00
N LYS A 332 -10.03 -15.59 15.85
CA LYS A 332 -11.00 -16.46 16.54
C LYS A 332 -12.13 -16.98 15.64
N SER A 333 -12.42 -16.34 14.50
CA SER A 333 -13.51 -16.77 13.62
C SER A 333 -13.10 -17.86 12.61
N ARG A 334 -11.81 -18.17 12.47
CA ARG A 334 -11.31 -19.23 11.58
C ARG A 334 -10.91 -20.52 12.30
N SER A 335 -10.80 -20.51 13.64
CA SER A 335 -10.52 -21.71 14.44
C SER A 335 -11.78 -22.53 14.79
N ARG A 336 -12.87 -22.36 14.04
CA ARG A 336 -14.09 -23.16 14.12
C ARG A 336 -14.61 -23.45 12.72
N SER A 337 -14.03 -24.46 12.08
CA SER A 337 -14.69 -25.32 11.11
C SER A 337 -14.03 -26.68 11.15
#